data_AF-A0A5C9E1B5-F1
#
_entry.id   AF-A0A5C9E1B5-F1
#
_cell.length_a   1.000
_cell.length_b   1.000
_cell.length_c   1.000
_cell.angle_alpha   90.00
_cell.angle_beta   90.00
_cell.angle_gamma   90.00
#
_symmetry.space_group_name_H-M   'P 1'
#
loop_
_entity.id
_entity.type
_entity.pdbx_description
1 polymer ?
#
loop_
_entity_poly.entity_id
_entity_poly.type
_entity_poly.pdbx_seq_one_letter_code
_entity_poly.pdbx_strand_id
1 'polypeptide(L)'
;MKKFRDILHMKVSPADMSFQQCGSGLKAKYDEKLLKQYLPRTSGVLSGDKTLALTLGKIIPEETVDALNKTEFVGVFGRVIEQNGWRGAKCLQYLYVWDYQAVPAHEADYEPIFVFLDKDGNHAIYDLVHYCSRRLDLFSKDGKKQGFRMIPGWHSFLPDGNLGDHEVDSGLEVQPLTDAHLQAWWNITEEEPRLKINNYLLDPFSLQAPGHFMDSPDEESQTMCCAFLEIERALVEFEDPRQAIIEGTKRAFSKCVGIFALHRMGAFVKLLIEMNQVGMIQLPASFKGGINLAAINDLLRGGLVSLTNFGRAILEGFQRTKDDEEV
;
A
#
# COMPACT_ATOMS: atom_id res chain seq x y z
N MET A 1 14.42 13.36 -17.59
CA MET A 1 14.35 14.22 -16.40
C MET A 1 12.98 14.00 -15.80
N LYS A 2 12.89 13.56 -14.54
CA LYS A 2 11.59 13.32 -13.88
C LYS A 2 10.88 14.66 -13.67
N LYS A 3 9.65 14.77 -14.13
CA LYS A 3 8.84 15.99 -14.12
C LYS A 3 8.60 16.53 -12.71
N PHE A 4 8.31 15.67 -11.74
CA PHE A 4 7.93 16.08 -10.38
C PHE A 4 9.08 16.07 -9.36
N ARG A 5 10.31 15.76 -9.77
CA ARG A 5 11.45 15.59 -8.87
C ARG A 5 11.64 16.76 -7.91
N ASP A 6 11.65 18.00 -8.42
CA ASP A 6 11.93 19.18 -7.58
C ASP A 6 10.83 19.42 -6.52
N ILE A 7 9.59 19.05 -6.85
CA ILE A 7 8.44 19.18 -5.94
C ILE A 7 8.47 18.08 -4.87
N LEU A 8 8.87 16.85 -5.23
CA LEU A 8 8.99 15.74 -4.27
C LEU A 8 10.16 15.92 -3.32
N HIS A 9 11.30 16.40 -3.83
CA HIS A 9 12.52 16.64 -3.04
C HIS A 9 12.59 18.04 -2.44
N MET A 10 11.45 18.76 -2.37
CA MET A 10 11.42 20.11 -1.85
C MET A 10 11.92 20.12 -0.39
N LYS A 11 12.69 21.15 -0.04
CA LYS A 11 13.15 21.38 1.33
C LYS A 11 12.53 22.67 1.85
N VAL A 12 11.82 22.56 2.96
CA VAL A 12 11.22 23.72 3.63
C VAL A 12 12.14 24.15 4.76
N SER A 13 12.50 25.43 4.78
CA SER A 13 13.34 25.95 5.85
C SER A 13 12.57 25.92 7.18
N PRO A 14 13.23 25.68 8.34
CA PRO A 14 12.54 25.67 9.64
C PRO A 14 11.73 26.93 9.95
N ALA A 15 12.15 28.09 9.43
CA ALA A 15 11.45 29.36 9.64
C ALA A 15 10.13 29.47 8.85
N ASP A 16 10.00 28.70 7.77
CA ASP A 16 8.85 28.72 6.87
C ASP A 16 7.89 27.54 7.10
N MET A 17 8.21 26.64 8.04
CA MET A 17 7.37 25.48 8.34
C MET A 17 6.06 25.90 8.99
N SER A 18 4.96 25.43 8.40
CA SER A 18 3.60 25.57 8.95
C SER A 18 2.89 24.22 8.96
N PHE A 19 1.94 24.11 9.89
CA PHE A 19 1.15 22.90 10.18
C PHE A 19 -0.30 23.30 10.48
N GLN A 20 -0.88 24.15 9.64
CA GLN A 20 -2.25 24.66 9.78
C GLN A 20 -3.26 23.84 8.96
N GLN A 21 -2.81 23.04 7.99
CA GLN A 21 -3.69 22.19 7.19
C GLN A 21 -4.13 20.95 7.96
N CYS A 22 -5.15 21.12 8.81
CA CYS A 22 -5.85 20.06 9.52
C CYS A 22 -7.34 20.41 9.71
N GLY A 23 -8.16 19.40 10.01
CA GLY A 23 -9.60 19.55 10.21
C GLY A 23 -9.97 20.42 11.41
N SER A 24 -11.20 20.94 11.41
CA SER A 24 -11.73 21.72 12.54
C SER A 24 -11.69 20.90 13.83
N GLY A 25 -11.25 21.50 14.93
CA GLY A 25 -11.11 20.79 16.20
C GLY A 25 -9.82 19.95 16.31
N LEU A 26 -8.92 20.01 15.34
CA LEU A 26 -7.62 19.35 15.36
C LEU A 26 -6.48 20.37 15.44
N LYS A 27 -5.28 19.88 15.77
CA LYS A 27 -4.02 20.61 15.69
C LYS A 27 -2.95 19.72 15.08
N ALA A 28 -2.22 20.26 14.11
CA ALA A 28 -1.05 19.60 13.54
C ALA A 28 0.24 20.23 14.09
N LYS A 29 1.28 19.41 14.26
CA LYS A 29 2.63 19.86 14.62
C LYS A 29 3.68 18.86 14.16
N TYR A 30 4.93 19.29 14.12
CA TYR A 30 6.07 18.38 14.01
C TYR A 30 6.64 18.08 15.39
N ASP A 31 6.76 16.78 15.71
CA ASP A 31 7.40 16.28 16.93
C ASP A 31 8.31 15.13 16.53
N GLU A 32 9.55 15.47 16.19
CA GLU A 32 10.55 14.52 15.69
C GLU A 32 10.76 13.34 16.64
N LYS A 33 10.81 13.62 17.95
CA LYS A 33 11.07 12.58 18.96
C LYS A 33 9.92 11.59 19.00
N LEU A 34 8.68 12.07 19.00
CA LEU A 34 7.50 11.21 19.01
C LEU A 34 7.38 10.43 17.69
N LEU A 35 7.62 11.08 16.55
CA LEU A 35 7.59 10.45 15.22
C LEU A 35 8.64 9.35 15.09
N LYS A 36 9.87 9.57 15.57
CA LYS A 36 10.93 8.55 15.56
C LYS A 36 10.63 7.40 16.52
N GLN A 37 10.03 7.69 17.68
CA GLN A 37 9.68 6.66 18.67
C GLN A 37 8.65 5.66 18.13
N TYR A 38 7.70 6.12 17.33
CA TYR A 38 6.58 5.32 16.82
C TYR A 38 6.62 5.13 15.31
N LEU A 39 7.77 5.38 14.67
CA LEU A 39 7.96 5.11 13.25
C LEU A 39 7.64 3.63 12.98
N PRO A 40 6.71 3.31 12.07
CA PRO A 40 6.42 1.93 11.72
C PRO A 40 7.69 1.18 11.31
N ARG A 41 7.82 -0.05 11.82
CA ARG A 41 8.88 -0.95 11.37
C ARG A 41 8.57 -1.34 9.94
N THR A 42 9.44 -1.01 9.00
CA THR A 42 9.29 -1.40 7.60
C THR A 42 10.47 -2.25 7.13
N SER A 43 10.27 -3.04 6.09
CA SER A 43 11.34 -3.67 5.31
C SER A 43 11.12 -3.49 3.82
N GLY A 44 12.21 -3.21 3.10
CA GLY A 44 12.22 -3.15 1.64
C GLY A 44 11.96 -1.75 1.08
N VAL A 45 11.71 -0.74 1.91
CA VAL A 45 11.49 0.64 1.46
C VAL A 45 12.71 1.18 0.70
N LEU A 46 13.91 0.87 1.19
CA LEU A 46 15.16 1.43 0.65
C LEU A 46 15.71 0.67 -0.57
N SER A 47 15.46 -0.63 -0.64
CA SER A 47 16.13 -1.53 -1.59
C SER A 47 15.22 -2.52 -2.30
N GLY A 48 13.94 -2.58 -1.93
CA GLY A 48 12.99 -3.59 -2.41
C GLY A 48 12.90 -3.62 -3.93
N ASP A 49 12.78 -2.47 -4.59
CA ASP A 49 12.64 -2.40 -6.05
C ASP A 49 13.89 -2.91 -6.78
N LYS A 50 15.07 -2.51 -6.30
CA LYS A 50 16.35 -2.97 -6.86
C LYS A 50 16.53 -4.47 -6.64
N THR A 51 16.16 -4.96 -5.45
CA THR A 51 16.16 -6.40 -5.16
C THR A 51 15.20 -7.16 -6.07
N LEU A 52 13.99 -6.63 -6.33
CA LEU A 52 13.02 -7.22 -7.25
C LEU A 52 13.56 -7.28 -8.67
N ALA A 53 14.08 -6.16 -9.18
CA ALA A 53 14.69 -6.08 -10.51
C ALA A 53 15.82 -7.11 -10.69
N LEU A 54 16.68 -7.26 -9.68
CA LEU A 54 17.78 -8.25 -9.70
C LEU A 54 17.27 -9.69 -9.63
N THR A 55 16.27 -9.96 -8.79
CA THR A 55 15.77 -11.32 -8.51
C THR A 55 14.93 -11.86 -9.66
N LEU A 56 14.07 -11.02 -10.24
CA LEU A 56 13.09 -11.42 -11.24
C LEU A 56 13.36 -10.86 -12.64
N GLY A 57 14.49 -10.19 -12.89
CA GLY A 57 14.70 -9.41 -14.12
C GLY A 57 14.56 -10.16 -15.45
N LYS A 58 14.58 -11.49 -15.47
CA LYS A 58 14.31 -12.32 -16.67
C LYS A 58 12.87 -12.85 -16.75
N ILE A 59 12.10 -12.68 -15.69
CA ILE A 59 10.75 -13.22 -15.49
C ILE A 59 9.71 -12.12 -15.71
N ILE A 60 9.98 -10.90 -15.25
CA ILE A 60 9.10 -9.72 -15.41
C ILE A 60 9.47 -8.94 -16.69
N PRO A 61 8.56 -8.08 -17.22
CA PRO A 61 8.82 -7.31 -18.43
C PRO A 61 10.03 -6.37 -18.31
N GLU A 62 10.76 -6.16 -19.41
CA GLU A 62 11.96 -5.32 -19.45
C GLU A 62 11.64 -3.88 -19.04
N GLU A 63 10.50 -3.34 -19.49
CA GLU A 63 10.03 -2.02 -19.08
C GLU A 63 9.81 -1.90 -17.57
N THR A 64 9.35 -2.98 -16.91
CA THR A 64 9.16 -3.01 -15.46
C THR A 64 10.52 -3.08 -14.75
N VAL A 65 11.48 -3.85 -15.26
CA VAL A 65 12.86 -3.88 -14.72
C VAL A 65 13.50 -2.50 -14.78
N ASP A 66 13.35 -1.82 -15.91
CA ASP A 66 13.85 -0.46 -16.11
C ASP A 66 13.21 0.55 -15.16
N ALA A 67 11.89 0.46 -14.97
CA ALA A 67 11.14 1.29 -14.03
C ALA A 67 11.61 1.08 -12.58
N LEU A 68 11.74 -0.18 -12.15
CA LEU A 68 12.23 -0.54 -10.81
C LEU A 68 13.63 0.02 -10.55
N ASN A 69 14.54 -0.11 -11.52
CA ASN A 69 15.91 0.40 -11.40
C ASN A 69 15.99 1.93 -11.34
N LYS A 70 15.02 2.63 -11.95
CA LYS A 70 14.95 4.10 -11.95
C LYS A 70 14.29 4.66 -10.71
N THR A 71 13.58 3.85 -9.92
CA THR A 71 12.83 4.32 -8.75
C THR A 71 13.76 4.73 -7.62
N GLU A 72 13.55 5.92 -7.06
CA GLU A 72 14.27 6.41 -5.89
C GLU A 72 13.28 6.66 -4.73
N PHE A 73 13.60 6.11 -3.56
CA PHE A 73 12.94 6.49 -2.33
C PHE A 73 13.36 7.91 -1.94
N VAL A 74 12.39 8.81 -1.80
CA VAL A 74 12.59 10.22 -1.48
C VAL A 74 12.74 10.41 0.02
N GLY A 75 11.92 9.72 0.81
CA GLY A 75 11.95 9.79 2.28
C GLY A 75 10.61 9.46 2.94
N VAL A 76 10.63 9.42 4.27
CA VAL A 76 9.41 9.39 5.09
C VAL A 76 9.15 10.79 5.61
N PHE A 77 7.95 11.32 5.37
CA PHE A 77 7.51 12.61 5.89
C PHE A 77 6.45 12.38 6.96
N GLY A 78 6.55 13.09 8.07
CA GLY A 78 5.61 12.91 9.17
C GLY A 78 5.22 14.18 9.92
N ARG A 79 4.02 14.11 10.50
CA ARG A 79 3.49 15.12 11.41
C ARG A 79 2.53 14.46 12.40
N VAL A 80 2.27 15.13 13.51
CA VAL A 80 1.35 14.68 14.55
C VAL A 80 0.06 15.48 14.45
N ILE A 81 -1.08 14.80 14.37
CA ILE A 81 -2.42 15.38 14.49
C ILE A 81 -2.99 15.01 15.85
N GLU A 82 -3.45 16.01 16.59
CA GLU A 82 -4.05 15.84 17.91
C GLU A 82 -5.47 16.42 17.91
N GLN A 83 -6.43 15.69 18.47
CA GLN A 83 -7.75 16.26 18.76
C GLN A 83 -7.65 17.33 19.85
N ASN A 84 -8.38 18.43 19.71
CA ASN A 84 -8.43 19.48 20.73
C ASN A 84 -9.13 18.98 22.01
N GLY A 85 -8.64 19.40 23.17
CA GLY A 85 -9.23 19.10 24.47
C GLY A 85 -8.33 18.29 25.40
N TRP A 86 -8.78 18.10 26.65
CA TRP A 86 -8.04 17.33 27.64
C TRP A 86 -8.04 15.84 27.26
N ARG A 87 -6.86 15.27 26.99
CA ARG A 87 -6.64 13.88 26.50
C ARG A 87 -7.17 13.62 25.09
N GLY A 88 -7.11 14.60 24.19
CA GLY A 88 -7.40 14.36 22.78
C GLY A 88 -6.55 13.22 22.20
N ALA A 89 -7.17 12.40 21.35
CA ALA A 89 -6.47 11.31 20.67
C ALA A 89 -5.38 11.87 19.75
N LYS A 90 -4.34 11.06 19.51
CA LYS A 90 -3.21 11.43 18.66
C LYS A 90 -3.08 10.46 17.51
N CYS A 91 -2.90 11.00 16.31
CA CYS A 91 -2.54 10.27 15.12
C CYS A 91 -1.19 10.80 14.61
N LEU A 92 -0.23 9.90 14.38
CA LEU A 92 1.03 10.21 13.73
C LEU A 92 0.87 9.80 12.28
N GLN A 93 0.94 10.79 11.40
CA GLN A 93 0.80 10.58 9.96
C GLN A 93 2.20 10.38 9.40
N TYR A 94 2.40 9.31 8.65
CA TYR A 94 3.62 9.02 7.90
C TYR A 94 3.26 8.91 6.42
N LEU A 95 3.97 9.63 5.56
CA LEU A 95 3.91 9.49 4.11
C LEU A 95 5.28 9.00 3.63
N TYR A 96 5.33 7.77 3.13
CA TYR A 96 6.48 7.24 2.44
C TYR A 96 6.39 7.70 0.99
N VAL A 97 7.46 8.31 0.48
CA VAL A 97 7.44 8.96 -0.83
C VAL A 97 8.50 8.34 -1.72
N TRP A 98 8.10 7.95 -2.92
CA TRP A 98 8.99 7.56 -4.01
C TRP A 98 8.82 8.55 -5.16
N ASP A 99 9.89 8.74 -5.93
CA ASP A 99 9.83 9.63 -7.09
C ASP A 99 9.23 8.96 -8.34
N TYR A 100 8.93 7.67 -8.24
CA TYR A 100 8.38 6.84 -9.31
C TYR A 100 7.74 5.57 -8.72
N GLN A 101 6.63 5.10 -9.31
CA GLN A 101 6.06 3.77 -9.11
C GLN A 101 6.23 2.94 -10.39
N ALA A 102 6.61 1.67 -10.27
CA ALA A 102 6.83 0.81 -11.43
C ALA A 102 5.54 0.12 -11.92
N VAL A 103 4.58 -0.14 -11.02
CA VAL A 103 3.36 -0.87 -11.29
C VAL A 103 2.17 -0.27 -10.52
N PRO A 104 1.21 0.38 -11.21
CA PRO A 104 1.33 0.90 -12.58
C PRO A 104 2.41 1.97 -12.70
N ALA A 105 2.99 2.11 -13.89
CA ALA A 105 4.11 3.02 -14.12
C ALA A 105 3.67 4.50 -14.11
N HIS A 106 4.09 5.27 -13.11
CA HIS A 106 3.94 6.73 -13.08
C HIS A 106 5.03 7.39 -12.23
N GLU A 107 5.25 8.69 -12.45
CA GLU A 107 6.08 9.47 -11.53
C GLU A 107 5.35 9.70 -10.21
N ALA A 108 6.08 9.94 -9.13
CA ALA A 108 5.56 10.21 -7.78
C ALA A 108 4.63 9.13 -7.21
N ASP A 109 4.99 8.58 -6.07
CA ASP A 109 4.10 7.68 -5.34
C ASP A 109 4.14 7.96 -3.83
N TYR A 110 3.02 7.70 -3.19
CA TYR A 110 2.80 8.02 -1.78
C TYR A 110 2.13 6.84 -1.09
N GLU A 111 2.81 6.25 -0.12
CA GLU A 111 2.23 5.22 0.72
C GLU A 111 2.02 5.75 2.15
N PRO A 112 0.76 5.98 2.55
CA PRO A 112 0.42 6.52 3.86
C PRO A 112 0.29 5.44 4.94
N ILE A 113 0.83 5.72 6.12
CA ILE A 113 0.55 4.96 7.36
C ILE A 113 0.13 5.94 8.46
N PHE A 114 -1.04 5.69 9.06
CA PHE A 114 -1.59 6.46 10.18
C PHE A 114 -1.47 5.67 11.48
N VAL A 115 -0.59 6.09 12.40
CA VAL A 115 -0.42 5.44 13.70
C VAL A 115 -1.22 6.17 14.76
N PHE A 116 -2.20 5.49 15.34
CA PHE A 116 -3.04 6.00 16.42
C PHE A 116 -2.46 5.58 17.78
N LEU A 117 -2.30 6.57 18.66
CA LEU A 117 -1.82 6.34 20.03
C LEU A 117 -3.00 6.25 21.00
N ASP A 118 -3.42 5.02 21.28
CA ASP A 118 -4.52 4.74 22.21
C ASP A 118 -4.00 4.22 23.56
N LYS A 119 -4.86 4.28 24.59
CA LYS A 119 -4.52 3.78 25.92
C LYS A 119 -4.42 2.26 26.00
N ASP A 120 -5.17 1.57 25.13
CA ASP A 120 -5.31 0.12 25.12
C ASP A 120 -4.30 -0.55 24.17
N GLY A 121 -3.43 0.24 23.54
CA GLY A 121 -2.43 -0.22 22.58
C GLY A 121 -2.43 0.62 21.31
N ASN A 122 -1.26 0.83 20.72
CA ASN A 122 -1.15 1.58 19.47
C ASN A 122 -1.52 0.69 18.28
N HIS A 123 -2.23 1.26 17.32
CA HIS A 123 -2.55 0.59 16.07
C HIS A 123 -2.20 1.49 14.88
N ALA A 124 -1.99 0.88 13.73
CA ALA A 124 -1.80 1.57 12.47
C ALA A 124 -3.01 1.30 11.56
N ILE A 125 -3.48 2.33 10.89
CA ILE A 125 -4.30 2.18 9.69
C ILE A 125 -3.41 2.50 8.49
N TYR A 126 -3.31 1.57 7.56
CA TYR A 126 -2.45 1.67 6.38
C TYR A 126 -3.26 1.44 5.11
N ASP A 127 -2.73 1.96 4.01
CA ASP A 127 -3.25 1.67 2.69
C ASP A 127 -2.77 0.29 2.25
N LEU A 128 -3.72 -0.61 2.03
CA LEU A 128 -3.45 -1.87 1.37
C LEU A 128 -3.76 -1.65 -0.11
N VAL A 129 -2.70 -1.82 -0.91
CA VAL A 129 -2.66 -1.79 -2.38
C VAL A 129 -3.28 -0.55 -3.00
N HIS A 130 -3.18 0.61 -2.36
CA HIS A 130 -3.70 1.92 -2.82
C HIS A 130 -5.23 2.06 -2.87
N TYR A 131 -5.99 1.11 -2.31
CA TYR A 131 -7.46 1.09 -2.42
C TYR A 131 -8.19 0.83 -1.10
N CYS A 132 -7.56 0.10 -0.19
CA CYS A 132 -8.22 -0.51 0.94
C CYS A 132 -7.57 -0.09 2.26
N SER A 133 -8.34 0.40 3.22
CA SER A 133 -7.80 0.60 4.56
C SER A 133 -7.82 -0.69 5.38
N ARG A 134 -6.70 -0.97 6.04
CA ARG A 134 -6.55 -2.09 6.98
C ARG A 134 -5.98 -1.61 8.29
N ARG A 135 -6.33 -2.31 9.36
CA ARG A 135 -5.81 -2.07 10.70
C ARG A 135 -4.74 -3.11 11.00
N LEU A 136 -3.63 -2.67 11.57
CA LEU A 136 -2.60 -3.50 12.17
C LEU A 136 -2.40 -3.06 13.62
N ASP A 137 -2.59 -3.98 14.57
CA ASP A 137 -2.18 -3.71 15.95
C ASP A 137 -0.66 -3.84 16.02
N LEU A 138 0.03 -2.75 16.39
CA LEU A 138 1.50 -2.68 16.31
C LEU A 138 2.21 -3.54 17.36
N PHE A 139 1.45 -3.95 18.38
CA PHE A 139 1.86 -4.91 19.39
C PHE A 139 0.83 -6.03 19.40
N SER A 140 1.26 -7.26 19.18
CA SER A 140 0.41 -8.44 19.39
C SER A 140 0.19 -8.69 20.89
N LYS A 141 -0.81 -9.53 21.20
CA LYS A 141 -1.16 -9.90 22.59
C LYS A 141 -0.01 -10.56 23.35
N ASP A 142 0.91 -11.21 22.64
CA ASP A 142 2.13 -11.83 23.17
C ASP A 142 3.33 -10.85 23.26
N GLY A 143 3.11 -9.57 22.94
CA GLY A 143 4.12 -8.51 23.04
C GLY A 143 5.10 -8.43 21.88
N LYS A 144 4.93 -9.23 20.81
CA LYS A 144 5.74 -9.08 19.59
C LYS A 144 5.37 -7.79 18.87
N LYS A 145 6.40 -7.14 18.31
CA LYS A 145 6.23 -5.95 17.48
C LYS A 145 5.91 -6.38 16.07
N GLN A 146 4.78 -5.92 15.55
CA GLN A 146 4.42 -6.12 14.15
C GLN A 146 5.05 -5.03 13.29
N GLY A 147 5.28 -5.34 12.02
CA GLY A 147 5.84 -4.41 11.05
C GLY A 147 5.16 -4.54 9.70
N PHE A 148 5.77 -3.89 8.71
CA PHE A 148 5.30 -3.82 7.35
C PHE A 148 6.39 -4.26 6.38
N ARG A 149 6.03 -5.05 5.39
CA ARG A 149 6.89 -5.38 4.26
C ARG A 149 6.35 -4.67 3.03
N MET A 150 7.17 -3.87 2.37
CA MET A 150 6.79 -3.24 1.12
C MET A 150 6.69 -4.29 0.01
N ILE A 151 5.67 -4.17 -0.85
CA ILE A 151 5.56 -4.87 -2.13
C ILE A 151 6.35 -4.05 -3.16
N PRO A 152 7.52 -4.51 -3.61
CA PRO A 152 8.31 -3.72 -4.54
C PRO A 152 7.60 -3.50 -5.88
N GLY A 153 7.84 -2.35 -6.48
CA GLY A 153 7.22 -1.88 -7.72
C GLY A 153 5.82 -1.32 -7.57
N TRP A 154 5.08 -1.75 -6.55
CA TRP A 154 3.72 -1.26 -6.23
C TRP A 154 3.70 -0.37 -4.99
N HIS A 155 4.80 -0.30 -4.24
CA HIS A 155 4.99 0.56 -3.06
C HIS A 155 3.95 0.44 -1.95
N SER A 156 3.12 -0.61 -1.98
CA SER A 156 2.17 -0.86 -0.91
C SER A 156 2.74 -1.73 0.22
N PHE A 157 2.20 -1.60 1.42
CA PHE A 157 2.63 -2.40 2.56
C PHE A 157 1.75 -3.62 2.85
N LEU A 158 2.41 -4.73 3.20
CA LEU A 158 1.81 -5.91 3.80
C LEU A 158 2.19 -6.03 5.27
N PRO A 159 1.28 -6.50 6.15
CA PRO A 159 1.64 -6.75 7.53
C PRO A 159 2.62 -7.92 7.64
N ASP A 160 3.61 -7.79 8.52
CA ASP A 160 4.57 -8.84 8.85
C ASP A 160 4.70 -8.96 10.37
N GLY A 161 4.07 -10.00 10.93
CA GLY A 161 4.07 -10.28 12.36
C GLY A 161 5.40 -10.83 12.88
N ASN A 162 6.33 -11.20 12.00
CA ASN A 162 7.61 -11.84 12.36
C ASN A 162 8.81 -11.09 11.78
N LEU A 163 8.66 -9.79 11.52
CA LEU A 163 9.72 -8.97 10.93
C LEU A 163 10.92 -8.88 11.88
N GLY A 164 12.02 -9.55 11.53
CA GLY A 164 13.24 -9.58 12.33
C GLY A 164 13.92 -8.21 12.39
N ASP A 165 14.58 -7.88 13.50
CA ASP A 165 15.29 -6.59 13.64
C ASP A 165 16.38 -6.37 12.56
N HIS A 166 16.92 -7.45 11.99
CA HIS A 166 17.91 -7.41 10.91
C HIS A 166 17.31 -7.14 9.52
N GLU A 167 15.99 -7.29 9.37
CA GLU A 167 15.25 -7.05 8.12
C GLU A 167 14.70 -5.62 8.06
N VAL A 168 14.65 -4.93 9.20
CA VAL A 168 14.11 -3.58 9.30
C VAL A 168 14.99 -2.60 8.53
N ASP A 169 14.36 -1.73 7.73
CA ASP A 169 15.02 -0.63 7.04
C ASP A 169 15.75 0.27 8.05
N SER A 170 17.08 0.20 8.07
CA SER A 170 17.92 1.01 8.95
C SER A 170 18.17 2.39 8.36
N GLY A 171 18.17 3.44 9.19
CA GLY A 171 18.54 4.78 8.77
C GLY A 171 17.41 5.60 8.13
N LEU A 172 16.15 5.16 8.27
CA LEU A 172 15.00 5.99 7.93
C LEU A 172 14.92 7.19 8.88
N GLU A 173 14.95 8.39 8.31
CA GLU A 173 14.73 9.64 9.04
C GLU A 173 13.38 10.24 8.65
N VAL A 174 12.57 10.58 9.65
CA VAL A 174 11.28 11.24 9.43
C VAL A 174 11.51 12.73 9.22
N GLN A 175 11.22 13.19 8.02
CA GLN A 175 11.24 14.60 7.64
C GLN A 175 9.91 15.27 8.02
N PRO A 176 9.86 16.59 8.23
CA PRO A 176 8.61 17.28 8.57
C PRO A 176 7.64 17.31 7.38
N LEU A 177 6.44 16.77 7.57
CA LEU A 177 5.33 16.93 6.62
C LEU A 177 4.64 18.28 6.86
N THR A 178 5.07 19.31 6.14
CA THR A 178 4.56 20.68 6.27
C THR A 178 3.39 20.97 5.32
N ASP A 179 2.67 22.06 5.55
CA ASP A 179 1.62 22.54 4.65
C ASP A 179 2.13 22.80 3.22
N ALA A 180 3.40 23.20 3.06
CA ALA A 180 3.99 23.42 1.74
C ALA A 180 4.14 22.12 0.93
N HIS A 181 4.51 21.01 1.58
CA HIS A 181 4.57 19.70 0.95
C HIS A 181 3.17 19.25 0.51
N LEU A 182 2.20 19.33 1.42
CA LEU A 182 0.81 18.96 1.15
C LEU A 182 0.24 19.76 -0.02
N GLN A 183 0.39 21.09 0.00
CA GLN A 183 -0.05 21.94 -1.10
C GLN A 183 0.63 21.58 -2.42
N ALA A 184 1.93 21.32 -2.42
CA ALA A 184 2.63 21.00 -3.65
C ALA A 184 2.17 19.66 -4.24
N TRP A 185 1.95 18.65 -3.40
CA TRP A 185 1.57 17.29 -3.83
C TRP A 185 0.07 17.17 -4.16
N TRP A 186 -0.82 17.89 -3.47
CA TRP A 186 -2.24 17.95 -3.81
C TRP A 186 -2.51 18.66 -5.14
N ASN A 187 -1.67 19.64 -5.47
CA ASN A 187 -1.83 20.46 -6.68
C ASN A 187 -1.10 19.90 -7.91
N ILE A 188 -0.53 18.69 -7.82
CA ILE A 188 -0.08 17.95 -9.01
C ILE A 188 -1.30 17.73 -9.91
N THR A 189 -1.19 18.14 -11.18
CA THR A 189 -2.32 18.17 -12.12
C THR A 189 -2.63 16.81 -12.72
N GLU A 190 -1.63 15.97 -12.87
CA GLU A 190 -1.78 14.60 -13.37
C GLU A 190 -2.43 13.72 -12.31
N GLU A 191 -3.29 12.82 -12.72
CA GLU A 191 -4.15 12.10 -11.78
C GLU A 191 -3.37 11.04 -11.00
N GLU A 192 -2.55 10.25 -11.66
CA GLU A 192 -1.74 9.18 -11.11
C GLU A 192 -0.73 9.69 -10.04
N PRO A 193 0.13 10.68 -10.33
CA PRO A 193 1.11 11.22 -9.38
C PRO A 193 0.51 12.13 -8.29
N ARG A 194 -0.80 12.38 -8.27
CA ARG A 194 -1.39 13.33 -7.30
C ARG A 194 -1.67 12.62 -5.99
N LEU A 195 -1.38 13.28 -4.87
CA LEU A 195 -1.81 12.83 -3.55
C LEU A 195 -3.34 13.01 -3.38
N LYS A 196 -4.09 11.91 -3.21
CA LYS A 196 -5.57 11.88 -3.29
C LYS A 196 -6.31 11.74 -1.93
N ILE A 197 -5.59 11.53 -0.84
CA ILE A 197 -6.16 11.22 0.50
C ILE A 197 -6.32 12.47 1.37
N ASN A 198 -6.83 13.55 0.79
CA ASN A 198 -6.81 14.89 1.38
C ASN A 198 -7.60 14.94 2.69
N ASN A 199 -8.79 14.35 2.73
CA ASN A 199 -9.65 14.35 3.90
C ASN A 199 -9.01 13.59 5.05
N TYR A 200 -8.40 12.43 4.80
CA TYR A 200 -7.72 11.65 5.85
C TYR A 200 -6.40 12.30 6.31
N LEU A 201 -5.74 13.08 5.45
CA LEU A 201 -4.60 13.90 5.88
C LEU A 201 -5.04 15.07 6.75
N LEU A 202 -6.17 15.70 6.45
CA LEU A 202 -6.71 16.79 7.24
C LEU A 202 -7.31 16.30 8.56
N ASP A 203 -8.08 15.21 8.53
CA ASP A 203 -8.74 14.55 9.66
C ASP A 203 -8.58 13.03 9.60
N PRO A 204 -7.49 12.48 10.16
CA PRO A 204 -7.25 11.04 10.15
C PRO A 204 -8.25 10.26 11.01
N PHE A 205 -8.99 10.92 11.92
CA PHE A 205 -9.97 10.25 12.77
C PHE A 205 -11.27 9.91 12.03
N SER A 206 -11.44 10.43 10.81
CA SER A 206 -12.52 10.04 9.90
C SER A 206 -12.24 8.72 9.17
N LEU A 207 -10.99 8.26 9.14
CA LEU A 207 -10.59 7.01 8.50
C LEU A 207 -11.04 5.80 9.33
N GLN A 208 -11.62 4.81 8.67
CA GLN A 208 -12.08 3.56 9.27
C GLN A 208 -11.36 2.37 8.66
N ALA A 209 -11.18 1.30 9.42
CA ALA A 209 -10.62 0.05 8.93
C ALA A 209 -11.39 -1.16 9.52
N PRO A 210 -11.76 -2.17 8.71
CA PRO A 210 -11.58 -2.23 7.25
C PRO A 210 -12.51 -1.25 6.50
N GLY A 211 -12.02 -0.67 5.42
CA GLY A 211 -12.76 0.30 4.60
C GLY A 211 -12.05 0.67 3.30
N HIS A 212 -12.48 1.76 2.67
CA HIS A 212 -11.79 2.36 1.53
C HIS A 212 -10.78 3.40 2.01
N PHE A 213 -9.60 3.38 1.40
CA PHE A 213 -8.54 4.33 1.75
C PHE A 213 -8.64 5.66 0.98
N MET A 214 -9.33 5.67 -0.17
CA MET A 214 -9.55 6.90 -0.93
C MET A 214 -10.75 7.70 -0.41
N ASP A 215 -10.66 9.03 -0.46
CA ASP A 215 -11.74 9.94 -0.05
C ASP A 215 -13.01 9.79 -0.89
N SER A 216 -12.86 9.48 -2.18
CA SER A 216 -13.95 9.38 -3.16
C SER A 216 -13.60 8.30 -4.18
N PRO A 217 -13.66 7.01 -3.80
CA PRO A 217 -13.27 5.93 -4.68
C PRO A 217 -14.25 5.82 -5.84
N ASP A 218 -13.72 5.80 -7.06
CA ASP A 218 -14.51 5.48 -8.24
C ASP A 218 -14.86 3.99 -8.31
N GLU A 219 -15.65 3.60 -9.31
CA GLU A 219 -16.09 2.21 -9.46
C GLU A 219 -14.93 1.24 -9.68
N GLU A 220 -13.86 1.68 -10.32
CA GLU A 220 -12.64 0.89 -10.53
C GLU A 220 -11.96 0.58 -9.18
N SER A 221 -11.70 1.61 -8.39
CA SER A 221 -11.09 1.53 -7.05
C SER A 221 -11.94 0.69 -6.10
N GLN A 222 -13.27 0.86 -6.16
CA GLN A 222 -14.22 0.05 -5.40
C GLN A 222 -14.12 -1.43 -5.75
N THR A 223 -14.05 -1.73 -7.05
CA THR A 223 -13.92 -3.09 -7.55
C THR A 223 -12.60 -3.72 -7.15
N MET A 224 -11.48 -2.99 -7.28
CA MET A 224 -10.17 -3.49 -6.89
C MET A 224 -10.12 -3.82 -5.40
N CYS A 225 -10.61 -2.93 -4.53
CA CYS A 225 -10.63 -3.23 -3.10
C CYS A 225 -11.52 -4.44 -2.77
N CYS A 226 -12.68 -4.57 -3.42
CA CYS A 226 -13.54 -5.74 -3.26
C CYS A 226 -12.87 -7.05 -3.73
N ALA A 227 -12.12 -7.01 -4.84
CA ALA A 227 -11.40 -8.17 -5.34
C ALA A 227 -10.29 -8.61 -4.38
N PHE A 228 -9.53 -7.66 -3.83
CA PHE A 228 -8.52 -7.94 -2.83
C PHE A 228 -9.08 -8.52 -1.54
N LEU A 229 -10.22 -8.00 -1.07
CA LEU A 229 -10.92 -8.56 0.09
C LEU A 229 -11.27 -10.06 -0.09
N GLU A 230 -11.65 -10.48 -1.29
CA GLU A 230 -11.91 -11.90 -1.56
C GLU A 230 -10.63 -12.75 -1.56
N ILE A 231 -9.52 -12.18 -2.02
CA ILE A 231 -8.20 -12.81 -1.98
C ILE A 231 -7.74 -12.96 -0.53
N GLU A 232 -7.84 -11.91 0.29
CA GLU A 232 -7.52 -11.96 1.72
C GLU A 232 -8.38 -12.97 2.47
N ARG A 233 -9.69 -13.00 2.22
CA ARG A 233 -10.59 -14.01 2.82
C ARG A 233 -10.16 -15.42 2.48
N ALA A 234 -9.82 -15.68 1.21
CA ALA A 234 -9.33 -16.98 0.82
C ALA A 234 -7.97 -17.31 1.47
N LEU A 235 -7.07 -16.34 1.66
CA LEU A 235 -5.81 -16.53 2.38
C LEU A 235 -6.02 -16.92 3.86
N VAL A 236 -7.11 -16.45 4.47
CA VAL A 236 -7.53 -16.87 5.82
C VAL A 236 -8.22 -18.23 5.79
N GLU A 237 -8.90 -18.62 4.72
CA GLU A 237 -9.63 -19.90 4.67
C GLU A 237 -8.75 -21.11 4.33
N PHE A 238 -7.75 -20.94 3.46
CA PHE A 238 -6.94 -22.05 2.96
C PHE A 238 -5.53 -22.07 3.58
N GLU A 239 -5.06 -23.26 3.97
CA GLU A 239 -3.69 -23.46 4.46
C GLU A 239 -2.63 -23.23 3.37
N ASP A 240 -2.86 -23.74 2.16
CA ASP A 240 -1.97 -23.50 1.03
C ASP A 240 -2.23 -22.11 0.41
N PRO A 241 -1.28 -21.15 0.48
CA PRO A 241 -1.44 -19.84 -0.12
C PRO A 241 -1.64 -19.89 -1.65
N ARG A 242 -1.19 -20.96 -2.32
CA ARG A 242 -1.42 -21.16 -3.76
C ARG A 242 -2.90 -21.42 -4.04
N GLN A 243 -3.51 -22.28 -3.25
CA GLN A 243 -4.94 -22.56 -3.33
C GLN A 243 -5.75 -21.32 -2.95
N ALA A 244 -5.33 -20.60 -1.90
CA ALA A 244 -5.97 -19.36 -1.48
C ALA A 244 -6.06 -18.31 -2.61
N ILE A 245 -4.95 -18.03 -3.30
CA ILE A 245 -4.97 -17.07 -4.42
C ILE A 245 -5.89 -17.54 -5.52
N ILE A 246 -5.82 -18.81 -5.92
CA ILE A 246 -6.68 -19.34 -6.99
C ILE A 246 -8.16 -19.20 -6.62
N GLU A 247 -8.54 -19.59 -5.40
CA GLU A 247 -9.94 -19.53 -4.93
C GLU A 247 -10.41 -18.10 -4.67
N GLY A 248 -9.56 -17.23 -4.12
CA GLY A 248 -9.83 -15.81 -3.94
C GLY A 248 -10.04 -15.09 -5.26
N THR A 249 -9.17 -15.34 -6.25
CA THR A 249 -9.30 -14.84 -7.62
C THR A 249 -10.58 -15.36 -8.29
N LYS A 250 -10.95 -16.64 -8.09
CA LYS A 250 -12.23 -17.19 -8.58
C LYS A 250 -13.45 -16.50 -7.96
N ARG A 251 -13.41 -16.21 -6.66
CA ARG A 251 -14.49 -15.51 -5.95
C ARG A 251 -14.63 -14.08 -6.42
N ALA A 252 -13.51 -13.35 -6.52
CA ALA A 252 -13.46 -12.00 -7.08
C ALA A 252 -14.02 -11.97 -8.51
N PHE A 253 -13.58 -12.91 -9.36
CA PHE A 253 -14.09 -13.06 -10.72
C PHE A 253 -15.60 -13.34 -10.76
N SER A 254 -16.09 -14.25 -9.92
CA SER A 254 -17.54 -14.57 -9.86
C SER A 254 -18.39 -13.35 -9.49
N LYS A 255 -17.86 -12.46 -8.64
CA LYS A 255 -18.50 -11.18 -8.31
C LYS A 255 -18.50 -10.17 -9.46
N CYS A 256 -17.57 -10.32 -10.42
CA CYS A 256 -17.48 -9.47 -11.61
C CYS A 256 -18.31 -9.98 -12.80
N VAL A 257 -18.66 -11.27 -12.87
CA VAL A 257 -19.44 -11.88 -13.98
C VAL A 257 -20.95 -11.97 -13.71
N GLY A 258 -21.41 -11.60 -12.51
CA GLY A 258 -22.84 -11.54 -12.21
C GLY A 258 -23.64 -10.70 -13.24
N ILE A 259 -24.93 -11.01 -13.42
CA ILE A 259 -25.81 -10.51 -14.51
C ILE A 259 -25.84 -8.96 -14.65
N PHE A 260 -25.37 -8.20 -13.67
CA PHE A 260 -25.30 -6.73 -13.69
C PHE A 260 -23.89 -6.14 -13.45
N ALA A 261 -22.82 -6.94 -13.39
CA ALA A 261 -21.50 -6.52 -12.89
C ALA A 261 -20.37 -6.55 -13.94
N LEU A 262 -20.66 -6.83 -15.23
CA LEU A 262 -19.63 -6.96 -16.28
C LEU A 262 -18.74 -5.72 -16.45
N HIS A 263 -19.23 -4.52 -16.12
CA HIS A 263 -18.43 -3.29 -16.13
C HIS A 263 -17.21 -3.36 -15.18
N ARG A 264 -17.27 -4.20 -14.13
CA ARG A 264 -16.20 -4.41 -13.14
C ARG A 264 -15.05 -5.28 -13.65
N MET A 265 -15.28 -6.00 -14.76
CA MET A 265 -14.29 -6.92 -15.31
C MET A 265 -12.98 -6.20 -15.70
N GLY A 266 -13.07 -4.96 -16.20
CA GLY A 266 -11.89 -4.18 -16.58
C GLY A 266 -10.94 -3.93 -15.41
N ALA A 267 -11.48 -3.51 -14.26
CA ALA A 267 -10.72 -3.27 -13.03
C ALA A 267 -10.07 -4.56 -12.49
N PHE A 268 -10.82 -5.66 -12.48
CA PHE A 268 -10.31 -6.96 -12.05
C PHE A 268 -9.18 -7.48 -12.93
N VAL A 269 -9.32 -7.30 -14.25
CA VAL A 269 -8.29 -7.59 -15.24
C VAL A 269 -7.02 -6.79 -14.99
N LYS A 270 -7.17 -5.48 -14.77
CA LYS A 270 -6.05 -4.57 -14.55
C LYS A 270 -5.26 -5.01 -13.31
N LEU A 271 -5.96 -5.35 -12.24
CA LEU A 271 -5.38 -5.94 -11.04
C LEU A 271 -4.55 -7.21 -11.36
N LEU A 272 -5.08 -8.15 -12.13
CA LEU A 272 -4.32 -9.36 -12.49
C LEU A 272 -3.05 -9.05 -13.30
N ILE A 273 -3.10 -8.05 -14.18
CA ILE A 273 -1.93 -7.60 -14.94
C ILE A 273 -0.88 -7.01 -14.01
N GLU A 274 -1.28 -6.14 -13.09
CA GLU A 274 -0.38 -5.53 -12.09
C GLU A 274 0.29 -6.60 -11.21
N MET A 275 -0.50 -7.55 -10.68
CA MET A 275 0.04 -8.69 -9.91
C MET A 275 1.03 -9.54 -10.73
N ASN A 276 0.79 -9.70 -12.03
CA ASN A 276 1.73 -10.41 -12.91
C ASN A 276 3.01 -9.60 -13.17
N GLN A 277 2.92 -8.26 -13.29
CA GLN A 277 4.07 -7.38 -13.53
C GLN A 277 5.03 -7.32 -12.34
N VAL A 278 4.52 -7.38 -11.11
CA VAL A 278 5.36 -7.53 -9.89
C VAL A 278 5.79 -8.98 -9.63
N GLY A 279 5.44 -9.90 -10.53
CA GLY A 279 5.81 -11.30 -10.45
C GLY A 279 5.10 -12.08 -9.34
N MET A 280 3.98 -11.58 -8.82
CA MET A 280 3.18 -12.27 -7.79
C MET A 280 2.48 -13.49 -8.38
N ILE A 281 1.82 -13.33 -9.54
CA ILE A 281 1.15 -14.41 -10.26
C ILE A 281 1.72 -14.57 -11.66
N GLN A 282 1.45 -15.72 -12.27
CA GLN A 282 1.70 -15.94 -13.69
C GLN A 282 0.37 -16.05 -14.44
N LEU A 283 0.18 -15.16 -15.42
CA LEU A 283 -0.95 -15.23 -16.34
C LEU A 283 -0.67 -16.15 -17.54
N PRO A 284 -1.70 -16.83 -18.09
CA PRO A 284 -1.56 -17.60 -19.33
C PRO A 284 -1.08 -16.75 -20.51
N ALA A 285 -0.31 -17.34 -21.43
CA ALA A 285 0.29 -16.62 -22.56
C ALA A 285 -0.73 -15.92 -23.48
N SER A 286 -1.98 -16.38 -23.50
CA SER A 286 -3.10 -15.77 -24.23
C SER A 286 -3.45 -14.34 -23.76
N PHE A 287 -2.92 -13.89 -22.62
CA PHE A 287 -3.18 -12.56 -22.05
C PHE A 287 -2.18 -11.48 -22.45
N LYS A 288 -1.05 -11.84 -23.08
CA LYS A 288 0.00 -10.87 -23.47
C LYS A 288 -0.41 -9.91 -24.61
N GLY A 289 -1.56 -10.13 -25.25
CA GLY A 289 -2.05 -9.34 -26.39
C GLY A 289 -3.33 -8.52 -26.12
N GLY A 290 -3.72 -8.36 -24.86
CA GLY A 290 -5.00 -7.75 -24.47
C GLY A 290 -6.12 -8.79 -24.29
N ILE A 291 -7.20 -8.38 -23.60
CA ILE A 291 -8.27 -9.30 -23.19
C ILE A 291 -9.44 -9.19 -24.15
N ASN A 292 -9.68 -10.27 -24.89
CA ASN A 292 -10.94 -10.49 -25.59
C ASN A 292 -11.78 -11.54 -24.84
N LEU A 293 -13.04 -11.69 -25.21
CA LEU A 293 -13.98 -12.68 -24.65
C LEU A 293 -13.46 -14.13 -24.73
N ALA A 294 -12.60 -14.45 -25.70
CA ALA A 294 -11.99 -15.77 -25.82
C ALA A 294 -10.91 -16.00 -24.74
N ALA A 295 -10.11 -14.97 -24.41
CA ALA A 295 -9.15 -15.01 -23.31
C ALA A 295 -9.84 -15.22 -21.95
N ILE A 296 -11.01 -14.61 -21.74
CA ILE A 296 -11.84 -14.83 -20.53
C ILE A 296 -12.39 -16.26 -20.47
N ASN A 297 -12.81 -16.83 -21.60
CA ASN A 297 -13.28 -18.21 -21.69
C ASN A 297 -12.13 -19.23 -21.48
N ASP A 298 -10.93 -18.92 -21.97
CA ASP A 298 -9.73 -19.72 -21.70
C ASP A 298 -9.28 -19.63 -20.24
N LEU A 299 -9.44 -18.46 -19.61
CA LEU A 299 -9.21 -18.22 -18.17
C LEU A 299 -10.16 -19.07 -17.29
N LEU A 300 -11.39 -19.31 -17.75
CA LEU A 300 -12.36 -20.23 -17.15
C LEU A 300 -12.01 -21.71 -17.34
N ARG A 301 -11.32 -22.08 -18.42
CA ARG A 301 -11.02 -23.48 -18.80
C ARG A 301 -9.62 -23.97 -18.39
N GLY A 302 -8.63 -23.09 -18.35
CA GLY A 302 -7.20 -23.43 -18.19
C GLY A 302 -6.63 -23.27 -16.78
N GLY A 303 -7.44 -22.81 -15.81
CA GLY A 303 -6.99 -22.37 -14.49
C GLY A 303 -6.68 -20.87 -14.53
N LEU A 304 -7.32 -20.10 -13.64
CA LEU A 304 -7.34 -18.63 -13.74
C LEU A 304 -5.95 -17.98 -13.67
N VAL A 305 -5.13 -18.43 -12.73
CA VAL A 305 -3.82 -17.88 -12.38
C VAL A 305 -2.99 -18.96 -11.70
N SER A 306 -1.67 -18.86 -11.72
CA SER A 306 -0.79 -19.64 -10.84
C SER A 306 0.11 -18.72 -10.00
N LEU A 307 0.39 -19.11 -8.75
CA LEU A 307 1.26 -18.35 -7.85
C LEU A 307 2.73 -18.63 -8.17
N THR A 308 3.56 -17.59 -8.30
CA THR A 308 5.01 -17.78 -8.46
C THR A 308 5.67 -18.07 -7.09
N ASN A 309 6.92 -18.55 -7.09
CA ASN A 309 7.67 -18.71 -5.83
C ASN A 309 7.89 -17.38 -5.11
N PHE A 310 8.06 -16.29 -5.85
CA PHE A 310 8.21 -14.95 -5.29
C PHE A 310 6.88 -14.45 -4.70
N GLY A 311 5.77 -14.61 -5.42
CA GLY A 311 4.44 -14.30 -4.92
C GLY A 311 4.10 -15.07 -3.65
N ARG A 312 4.53 -16.34 -3.54
CA ARG A 312 4.41 -17.10 -2.29
C ARG A 312 5.16 -16.44 -1.13
N ALA A 313 6.41 -16.00 -1.33
CA ALA A 313 7.18 -15.33 -0.29
C ALA A 313 6.58 -13.98 0.15
N ILE A 314 5.96 -13.25 -0.78
CA ILE A 314 5.16 -12.05 -0.46
C ILE A 314 3.97 -12.44 0.44
N LEU A 315 3.26 -13.52 0.09
CA LEU A 315 2.02 -13.92 0.74
C LEU A 315 2.17 -14.66 2.06
N GLU A 316 3.30 -15.32 2.32
CA GLU A 316 3.58 -15.92 3.63
C GLU A 316 3.58 -14.88 4.76
N GLY A 317 3.71 -13.57 4.44
CA GLY A 317 3.45 -12.47 5.38
C GLY A 317 1.99 -12.39 5.85
N PHE A 318 1.01 -12.70 4.98
CA PHE A 318 -0.43 -12.71 5.33
C PHE A 318 -0.82 -13.87 6.25
N GLN A 319 -0.16 -15.03 6.14
CA GLN A 319 -0.58 -16.26 6.84
C GLN A 319 -0.07 -16.34 8.29
N ARG A 320 0.96 -15.57 8.65
CA ARG A 320 1.58 -15.63 9.99
C ARG A 320 0.73 -15.05 11.12
N THR A 321 -0.46 -14.53 10.84
CA THR A 321 -1.44 -14.07 11.84
C THR A 321 -2.35 -15.18 12.37
N LYS A 322 -2.21 -16.43 11.90
CA LYS A 322 -3.09 -17.54 12.28
C LYS A 322 -2.68 -18.34 13.53
N ASP A 323 -1.45 -18.22 14.01
CA ASP A 323 -0.95 -19.10 15.09
C ASP A 323 -1.21 -18.58 16.52
N ASP A 324 -1.92 -17.46 16.71
CA ASP A 324 -2.24 -16.90 18.04
C ASP A 324 -3.74 -16.98 18.42
N GLU A 325 -4.53 -17.79 17.73
CA GLU A 325 -5.88 -18.20 18.19
C GLU A 325 -5.95 -19.71 18.44
N GLU A 326 -5.14 -20.21 19.38
CA GLU A 326 -5.47 -21.41 20.17
C GLU A 326 -4.53 -21.47 21.40
N VAL A 327 -4.92 -20.80 22.50
CA VAL A 327 -5.02 -21.24 23.91
C VAL A 327 -5.47 -20.07 24.79
#